data_AF-A0A952HS88-F1
#
_entry.id   AF-A0A952HS88-F1
#
_cell.length_a   1.000
_cell.length_b   1.000
_cell.length_c   1.000
_cell.angle_alpha   90.00
_cell.angle_beta   90.00
_cell.angle_gamma   90.00
#
_symmetry.space_group_name_H-M   'P 1'
#
loop_
_entity.id
_entity.type
_entity.pdbx_description
1 polymer ?
#
loop_
_entity_poly.entity_id
_entity_poly.type
_entity_poly.pdbx_seq_one_letter_code
_entity_poly.pdbx_strand_id
1 'polypeptide(L)'
;MLKQLKIPAIQWIAVILSSTLTACGGSSQPQTDSNLNADRSQPYGDIRIVNQGDKLTVDAWFLNVAFTEQIDPTSSPGLFGEALFTSDDDRCVELQTHYRITDPSSLELLDNTQASKPTSMGSQVGEYWQSAYSVGNQITIDTRTGTYANLMPQELNGSVSYATEARWIRDPFPDDATLSIPGSEHFPAVEAVALNAVSQMESVLPSEKVVNVEQPQISWEPQPSPHTRIQVNFTASDQLMNREVEQISCSLLDDGSFEVPIVVFNTFAGSPAINFSIRREVFQTLEIDGAILNITQQDWAL
;
A
#
# COMPACT_ATOMS: atom_id res chain seq x y z
N MET A 1 59.40 15.28 32.42
CA MET A 1 58.83 16.52 31.85
C MET A 1 57.63 16.13 30.98
N LEU A 2 56.44 15.98 31.57
CA LEU A 2 55.20 15.70 30.82
C LEU A 2 54.54 17.04 30.46
N LYS A 3 54.37 17.30 29.16
CA LYS A 3 53.59 18.44 28.65
C LYS A 3 52.10 18.07 28.69
N GLN A 4 51.31 18.82 29.44
CA GLN A 4 49.86 18.75 29.37
C GLN A 4 49.35 19.40 28.08
N LEU A 5 48.53 18.67 27.33
CA LEU A 5 47.73 19.19 26.23
C LEU A 5 46.46 19.84 26.80
N LYS A 6 46.26 21.14 26.55
CA LYS A 6 44.97 21.82 26.75
C LYS A 6 44.12 21.64 25.49
N ILE A 7 42.95 21.05 25.64
CA ILE A 7 41.90 21.00 24.60
C ILE A 7 40.92 22.15 24.90
N PRO A 8 40.60 23.03 23.94
CA PRO A 8 39.61 24.09 24.16
C PRO A 8 38.18 23.54 24.12
N ALA A 9 37.34 24.08 25.00
CA ALA A 9 35.91 23.77 25.08
C ALA A 9 35.19 24.30 23.82
N ILE A 10 34.52 23.41 23.10
CA ILE A 10 33.63 23.75 21.99
C ILE A 10 32.23 23.96 22.58
N GLN A 11 31.73 25.19 22.46
CA GLN A 11 30.41 25.62 22.93
C GLN A 11 29.40 25.33 21.82
N TRP A 12 28.51 24.36 22.02
CA TRP A 12 27.42 24.06 21.09
C TRP A 12 26.27 25.06 21.31
N ILE A 13 25.98 25.86 20.29
CA ILE A 13 24.76 26.69 20.23
C ILE A 13 23.67 25.83 19.60
N ALA A 14 22.67 25.44 20.40
CA ALA A 14 21.46 24.82 19.90
C ALA A 14 20.51 25.92 19.39
N VAL A 15 20.28 25.97 18.08
CA VAL A 15 19.24 26.79 17.46
C VAL A 15 18.03 25.89 17.22
N ILE A 16 16.99 26.05 18.03
CA ILE A 16 15.69 25.41 17.79
C ILE A 16 14.91 26.32 16.86
N LEU A 17 14.86 25.98 15.57
CA LEU A 17 14.02 26.65 14.59
C LEU A 17 12.71 25.86 14.45
N SER A 18 11.69 26.26 15.21
CA SER A 18 10.32 25.76 15.04
C SER A 18 9.70 26.44 13.82
N SER A 19 9.66 25.74 12.68
CA SER A 19 8.97 26.21 11.47
C SER A 19 7.65 25.48 11.34
N THR A 20 6.57 26.10 11.83
CA THR A 20 5.20 25.71 11.45
C THR A 20 4.92 26.28 10.07
N LEU A 21 4.88 25.44 9.05
CA LEU A 21 4.36 25.81 7.74
C LEU A 21 2.83 25.72 7.78
N THR A 22 2.16 26.87 7.74
CA THR A 22 0.72 27.00 7.51
C THR A 22 0.55 27.79 6.23
N ALA A 23 0.14 27.13 5.14
CA ALA A 23 -0.25 27.79 3.90
C ALA A 23 -1.78 28.00 3.91
N CYS A 24 -2.20 29.26 4.06
CA CYS A 24 -3.57 29.71 3.84
C CYS A 24 -3.74 30.17 2.39
N GLY A 25 -4.76 29.66 1.70
CA GLY A 25 -5.22 30.23 0.43
C GLY A 25 -6.47 29.54 -0.12
N GLY A 26 -7.61 30.25 -0.12
CA GLY A 26 -8.77 29.90 -0.94
C GLY A 26 -10.07 29.69 -0.19
N SER A 27 -10.81 30.78 0.05
CA SER A 27 -12.18 30.75 0.56
C SER A 27 -13.20 30.51 -0.56
N SER A 28 -13.96 29.42 -0.47
CA SER A 28 -15.28 29.29 -1.06
C SER A 28 -16.07 28.24 -0.29
N GLN A 29 -17.11 28.68 0.44
CA GLN A 29 -18.05 27.79 1.11
C GLN A 29 -18.90 27.04 0.07
N PRO A 30 -18.91 25.70 0.06
CA PRO A 30 -19.99 24.96 -0.56
C PRO A 30 -21.19 25.00 0.40
N GLN A 31 -22.36 25.38 -0.10
CA GLN A 31 -23.61 25.07 0.58
C GLN A 31 -23.79 23.55 0.57
N THR A 32 -23.70 22.93 1.75
CA THR A 32 -24.07 21.53 1.95
C THR A 32 -25.56 21.44 2.20
N ASP A 33 -26.30 21.02 1.17
CA ASP A 33 -27.64 20.43 1.34
C ASP A 33 -27.47 19.09 2.08
N SER A 34 -27.48 19.15 3.41
CA SER A 34 -27.43 17.98 4.29
C SER A 34 -28.80 17.28 4.30
N ASN A 35 -29.02 16.41 3.32
CA ASN A 35 -30.15 15.47 3.30
C ASN A 35 -29.79 14.12 2.66
N LEU A 36 -28.60 13.59 2.97
CA LEU A 36 -28.18 12.23 2.63
C LEU A 36 -28.04 11.42 3.92
N ASN A 37 -29.18 11.06 4.51
CA ASN A 37 -29.26 10.11 5.60
C ASN A 37 -30.02 8.87 5.11
N ALA A 38 -29.51 8.28 4.03
CA ALA A 38 -29.85 6.93 3.63
C ALA A 38 -28.62 6.08 3.90
N ASP A 39 -28.74 5.29 4.97
CA ASP A 39 -27.99 4.06 5.26
C ASP A 39 -27.89 3.20 3.99
N ARG A 40 -26.86 3.46 3.18
CA ARG A 40 -26.60 2.72 1.95
C ARG A 40 -25.32 1.95 2.16
N SER A 41 -25.46 0.73 2.67
CA SER A 41 -24.41 -0.24 2.53
C SER A 41 -24.21 -0.52 1.04
N GLN A 42 -23.01 -0.22 0.55
CA GLN A 42 -22.67 -0.36 -0.85
C GLN A 42 -21.91 -1.68 -1.03
N PRO A 43 -22.32 -2.54 -1.97
CA PRO A 43 -21.53 -3.71 -2.30
C PRO A 43 -20.14 -3.31 -2.79
N TYR A 44 -19.10 -3.97 -2.27
CA TYR A 44 -17.71 -3.69 -2.56
C TYR A 44 -16.98 -4.98 -2.92
N GLY A 45 -16.19 -4.97 -3.99
CA GLY A 45 -15.28 -6.05 -4.37
C GLY A 45 -13.85 -5.54 -4.43
N ASP A 46 -12.90 -6.35 -3.96
CA ASP A 46 -11.46 -6.13 -4.14
C ASP A 46 -10.88 -7.33 -4.87
N ILE A 47 -10.06 -7.07 -5.88
CA ILE A 47 -9.28 -8.07 -6.60
C ILE A 47 -7.83 -7.59 -6.60
N ARG A 48 -6.93 -8.46 -6.14
CA ARG A 48 -5.49 -8.21 -6.14
C ARG A 48 -4.77 -9.24 -6.99
N ILE A 49 -4.02 -8.73 -7.95
CA ILE A 49 -3.13 -9.51 -8.81
C ILE A 49 -1.72 -9.08 -8.45
N VAL A 50 -0.91 -9.97 -7.88
CA VAL A 50 0.43 -9.63 -7.39
C VAL A 50 1.46 -10.46 -8.12
N ASN A 51 2.34 -9.80 -8.87
CA ASN A 51 3.51 -10.41 -9.46
C ASN A 51 4.74 -10.19 -8.56
N GLN A 52 5.32 -11.29 -8.12
CA GLN A 52 6.53 -11.32 -7.30
C GLN A 52 7.53 -12.29 -7.93
N GLY A 53 8.30 -11.79 -8.91
CA GLY A 53 9.27 -12.61 -9.63
C GLY A 53 8.63 -13.55 -10.63
N ASP A 54 8.78 -14.86 -10.41
CA ASP A 54 8.16 -15.92 -11.22
C ASP A 54 6.83 -16.41 -10.64
N LYS A 55 6.26 -15.66 -9.69
CA LYS A 55 5.02 -16.02 -8.98
C LYS A 55 4.00 -14.91 -9.11
N LEU A 56 2.89 -15.25 -9.74
CA LEU A 56 1.69 -14.45 -9.78
C LEU A 56 0.66 -15.02 -8.80
N THR A 57 0.17 -14.22 -7.86
CA THR A 57 -1.00 -14.56 -7.03
C THR A 57 -2.20 -13.74 -7.45
N VAL A 58 -3.39 -14.32 -7.34
CA VAL A 58 -4.65 -13.61 -7.56
C VAL A 58 -5.60 -13.97 -6.43
N ASP A 59 -6.00 -12.95 -5.68
CA ASP A 59 -6.91 -13.05 -4.56
C ASP A 59 -8.06 -12.06 -4.73
N ALA A 60 -9.26 -12.44 -4.31
CA ALA A 60 -10.42 -11.55 -4.35
C ALA A 60 -11.36 -11.77 -3.16
N TRP A 61 -12.05 -10.71 -2.74
CA TRP A 61 -13.05 -10.74 -1.68
C TRP A 61 -14.14 -9.69 -1.92
N PHE A 62 -15.33 -9.95 -1.40
CA PHE A 62 -16.51 -9.13 -1.62
C PHE A 62 -17.22 -8.87 -0.29
N LEU A 63 -17.50 -7.60 -0.01
CA LEU A 63 -17.98 -7.08 1.26
C LEU A 63 -19.25 -6.27 1.05
N ASN A 64 -20.08 -6.16 2.08
CA ASN A 64 -21.19 -5.21 2.11
C ASN A 64 -20.83 -4.16 3.15
N VAL A 65 -20.30 -3.04 2.68
CA VAL A 65 -19.75 -2.00 3.56
C VAL A 65 -20.79 -0.91 3.72
N ALA A 66 -21.30 -0.75 4.95
CA ALA A 66 -22.00 0.46 5.34
C ALA A 66 -20.95 1.56 5.57
N PHE A 67 -20.74 2.42 4.58
CA PHE A 67 -19.90 3.61 4.76
C PHE A 67 -20.65 4.60 5.64
N THR A 68 -20.56 4.44 6.96
CA THR A 68 -21.19 5.36 7.92
C THR A 68 -20.35 6.60 8.24
N GLU A 69 -19.10 6.68 7.76
CA GLU A 69 -18.28 7.87 7.97
C GLU A 69 -18.11 8.68 6.69
N GLN A 70 -18.68 9.88 6.74
CA GLN A 70 -18.28 11.00 5.89
C GLN A 70 -16.77 11.20 6.08
N ILE A 71 -15.98 10.77 5.11
CA ILE A 71 -14.53 10.95 5.08
C ILE A 71 -14.27 12.47 5.18
N ASP A 72 -13.80 12.92 6.34
CA ASP A 72 -13.27 14.29 6.48
C ASP A 72 -11.96 14.33 5.69
N PRO A 73 -11.86 15.11 4.60
CA PRO A 73 -10.67 15.17 3.74
C PRO A 73 -9.43 15.71 4.48
N THR A 74 -9.59 16.20 5.72
CA THR A 74 -8.49 16.69 6.56
C THR A 74 -8.05 15.69 7.65
N SER A 75 -8.78 14.59 7.82
CA SER A 75 -8.39 13.50 8.72
C SER A 75 -7.54 12.47 7.97
N SER A 76 -6.47 11.99 8.62
CA SER A 76 -5.46 11.11 8.02
C SER A 76 -6.05 9.95 7.20
N PRO A 77 -5.40 9.54 6.08
CA PRO A 77 -5.92 8.56 5.16
C PRO A 77 -5.88 7.18 5.81
N GLY A 78 -7.06 6.67 6.17
CA GLY A 78 -7.20 5.34 6.72
C GLY A 78 -8.47 4.69 6.19
N LEU A 79 -8.28 3.46 5.73
CA LEU A 79 -9.20 2.33 5.95
C LEU A 79 -10.34 2.20 4.93
N PHE A 80 -10.31 1.07 4.21
CA PHE A 80 -11.23 0.60 3.16
C PHE A 80 -10.99 1.24 1.78
N GLY A 81 -9.96 0.72 1.09
CA GLY A 81 -9.15 1.50 0.15
C GLY A 81 -8.14 2.34 0.97
N GLU A 82 -7.12 3.02 0.49
CA GLU A 82 -7.06 3.76 -0.77
C GLU A 82 -8.38 4.43 -1.12
N ALA A 83 -9.19 4.77 -0.10
CA ALA A 83 -10.46 5.46 -0.27
C ALA A 83 -10.15 6.75 -1.03
N LEU A 84 -10.54 6.78 -2.31
CA LEU A 84 -10.57 7.97 -3.14
C LEU A 84 -9.29 8.80 -3.01
N PHE A 85 -8.18 8.35 -3.62
CA PHE A 85 -7.06 9.23 -3.93
C PHE A 85 -7.57 10.35 -4.84
N THR A 86 -8.10 11.40 -4.21
CA THR A 86 -8.18 12.71 -4.80
C THR A 86 -6.78 13.32 -4.69
N SER A 87 -6.28 13.68 -5.88
CA SER A 87 -5.16 14.58 -6.17
C SER A 87 -3.72 14.11 -5.91
N ASP A 88 -3.09 13.71 -7.01
CA ASP A 88 -1.88 14.35 -7.60
C ASP A 88 -0.57 14.48 -6.80
N ASP A 89 -0.51 14.18 -5.52
CA ASP A 89 0.68 14.48 -4.71
C ASP A 89 1.39 13.24 -4.16
N ASP A 90 2.73 13.27 -4.23
CA ASP A 90 3.61 12.31 -3.56
C ASP A 90 3.50 12.42 -2.03
N ARG A 91 3.41 11.29 -1.33
CA ARG A 91 3.27 11.28 0.14
C ARG A 91 4.12 10.18 0.77
N CYS A 92 4.84 10.53 1.83
CA CYS A 92 5.53 9.58 2.70
C CYS A 92 4.87 9.56 4.07
N VAL A 93 4.56 8.37 4.57
CA VAL A 93 3.97 8.16 5.89
C VAL A 93 4.87 7.23 6.69
N GLU A 94 5.20 7.64 7.91
CA GLU A 94 5.89 6.78 8.88
C GLU A 94 4.91 5.73 9.39
N LEU A 95 5.24 4.45 9.18
CA LEU A 95 4.49 3.32 9.70
C LEU A 95 5.18 2.84 10.97
N GLN A 96 4.73 3.34 12.11
CA GLN A 96 5.20 2.91 13.43
C GLN A 96 4.65 1.51 13.77
N THR A 97 5.25 0.49 13.17
CA THR A 97 4.94 -0.91 13.47
C THR A 97 6.07 -1.47 14.32
N HIS A 98 5.83 -1.57 15.62
CA HIS A 98 6.84 -2.01 16.58
C HIS A 98 6.85 -3.55 16.62
N TYR A 99 7.86 -4.17 16.02
CA TYR A 99 8.10 -5.61 16.12
C TYR A 99 9.36 -5.87 16.93
N ARG A 100 9.27 -6.80 17.88
CA ARG A 100 10.45 -7.35 18.55
C ARG A 100 10.87 -8.62 17.85
N ILE A 101 12.12 -8.65 17.41
CA ILE A 101 12.77 -9.91 17.02
C ILE A 101 13.41 -10.45 18.29
N THR A 102 12.74 -11.40 18.96
CA THR A 102 13.28 -12.09 20.15
C THR A 102 14.19 -13.26 19.77
N ASP A 103 13.99 -13.84 18.59
CA ASP A 103 14.80 -14.88 17.97
C ASP A 103 14.76 -14.66 16.43
N PRO A 104 15.84 -14.92 15.66
CA PRO A 104 15.83 -14.85 14.20
C PRO A 104 14.72 -15.66 13.50
N SER A 105 14.03 -16.56 14.21
CA SER A 105 12.90 -17.35 13.72
C SER A 105 11.51 -16.90 14.23
N SER A 106 11.42 -15.88 15.10
CA SER A 106 10.15 -15.41 15.65
C SER A 106 10.01 -13.88 15.62
N LEU A 107 8.92 -13.40 15.01
CA LEU A 107 8.45 -12.02 15.05
C LEU A 107 7.37 -11.90 16.13
N GLU A 108 7.64 -11.19 17.22
CA GLU A 108 6.62 -10.82 18.20
C GLU A 108 6.19 -9.37 17.95
N LEU A 109 4.89 -9.14 17.73
CA LEU A 109 4.32 -7.79 17.67
C LEU A 109 4.30 -7.22 19.10
N LEU A 110 5.00 -6.11 19.34
CA LEU A 110 4.96 -5.43 20.64
C LEU A 110 3.66 -4.61 20.71
N ASP A 111 2.88 -4.86 21.77
CA ASP A 111 1.57 -4.24 21.97
C ASP A 111 1.70 -2.70 22.16
N ASN A 112 1.23 -1.93 21.17
CA ASN A 112 1.25 -0.47 21.12
C ASN A 112 0.26 0.14 22.15
N THR A 113 0.67 0.19 23.42
CA THR A 113 -0.24 0.61 24.52
C THR A 113 -0.15 2.08 24.93
N GLN A 114 0.73 2.93 24.36
CA GLN A 114 0.80 4.36 24.77
C GLN A 114 1.07 5.43 23.69
N ALA A 115 1.24 5.08 22.42
CA ALA A 115 0.91 6.03 21.36
C ALA A 115 -0.61 6.05 21.22
N SER A 116 -1.24 7.20 20.92
CA SER A 116 -2.64 7.25 20.42
C SER A 116 -2.83 6.07 19.50
N LYS A 117 -3.60 5.07 19.96
CA LYS A 117 -3.65 3.71 19.42
C LYS A 117 -3.48 3.80 17.91
N PRO A 118 -2.32 3.41 17.34
CA PRO A 118 -2.26 3.18 15.91
C PRO A 118 -3.18 1.99 15.80
N THR A 119 -4.43 2.25 15.43
CA THR A 119 -5.32 1.23 14.89
C THR A 119 -4.45 0.53 13.88
N SER A 120 -4.07 -0.71 14.14
CA SER A 120 -3.22 -1.48 13.25
C SER A 120 -3.95 -1.49 11.90
N MET A 121 -3.54 -0.63 10.98
CA MET A 121 -4.28 -0.31 9.75
C MET A 121 -4.18 -1.44 8.71
N GLY A 122 -3.34 -2.45 8.96
CA GLY A 122 -3.43 -3.76 8.28
C GLY A 122 -4.42 -4.74 8.93
N SER A 123 -4.90 -4.46 10.15
CA SER A 123 -5.78 -5.33 10.93
C SER A 123 -7.26 -5.07 10.70
N GLN A 124 -7.65 -3.89 10.18
CA GLN A 124 -9.06 -3.67 9.93
C GLN A 124 -9.53 -4.43 8.69
N VAL A 125 -8.80 -4.44 7.57
CA VAL A 125 -9.08 -5.43 6.49
C VAL A 125 -9.06 -6.85 7.07
N GLY A 126 -8.16 -7.10 8.03
CA GLY A 126 -8.05 -8.29 8.89
C GLY A 126 -9.25 -8.60 9.81
N GLU A 127 -10.23 -7.70 9.96
CA GLU A 127 -11.49 -7.93 10.67
C GLU A 127 -12.67 -7.95 9.69
N TYR A 128 -12.69 -7.10 8.67
CA TYR A 128 -13.81 -7.02 7.73
C TYR A 128 -13.84 -8.17 6.73
N TRP A 129 -12.71 -8.84 6.44
CA TRP A 129 -12.75 -10.08 5.64
C TRP A 129 -13.69 -11.11 6.26
N GLN A 130 -13.96 -11.06 7.57
CA GLN A 130 -14.87 -11.97 8.24
C GLN A 130 -16.32 -11.85 7.72
N SER A 131 -16.66 -10.72 7.10
CA SER A 131 -17.96 -10.45 6.49
C SER A 131 -18.01 -10.73 4.98
N ALA A 132 -16.95 -11.31 4.41
CA ALA A 132 -16.88 -11.54 2.98
C ALA A 132 -17.87 -12.61 2.49
N TYR A 133 -18.63 -12.30 1.45
CA TYR A 133 -19.67 -13.15 0.89
C TYR A 133 -19.30 -13.69 -0.49
N SER A 134 -20.00 -14.75 -0.92
CA SER A 134 -19.82 -15.37 -2.23
C SER A 134 -20.48 -14.57 -3.36
N VAL A 135 -19.78 -14.45 -4.49
CA VAL A 135 -20.25 -13.87 -5.76
C VAL A 135 -20.37 -14.93 -6.87
N GLY A 136 -20.62 -16.17 -6.47
CA GLY A 136 -20.80 -17.31 -7.39
C GLY A 136 -19.76 -18.40 -7.21
N ASN A 137 -19.80 -19.40 -8.10
CA ASN A 137 -19.01 -20.61 -7.97
C ASN A 137 -17.53 -20.45 -8.35
N GLN A 138 -17.21 -19.47 -9.20
CA GLN A 138 -15.85 -19.16 -9.63
C GLN A 138 -15.80 -17.75 -10.23
N ILE A 139 -14.62 -17.12 -10.17
CA ILE A 139 -14.28 -15.92 -10.94
C ILE A 139 -13.30 -16.34 -12.02
N THR A 140 -13.45 -15.84 -13.24
CA THR A 140 -12.55 -16.19 -14.35
C THR A 140 -11.74 -14.99 -14.79
N ILE A 141 -10.48 -15.26 -15.11
CA ILE A 141 -9.63 -14.39 -15.92
C ILE A 141 -9.43 -15.11 -17.24
N ASP A 142 -9.94 -14.51 -18.30
CA ASP A 142 -9.93 -15.05 -19.65
C ASP A 142 -9.00 -14.24 -20.57
N THR A 143 -8.53 -14.86 -21.64
CA THR A 143 -7.76 -14.23 -22.72
C THR A 143 -8.44 -14.54 -24.04
N ARG A 144 -7.94 -13.97 -25.15
CA ARG A 144 -8.42 -14.34 -26.50
C ARG A 144 -8.21 -15.82 -26.83
N THR A 145 -7.31 -16.51 -26.12
CA THR A 145 -6.99 -17.93 -26.37
C THR A 145 -7.73 -18.90 -25.46
N GLY A 146 -8.47 -18.40 -24.46
CA GLY A 146 -9.20 -19.20 -23.48
C GLY A 146 -8.96 -18.71 -22.06
N THR A 147 -9.43 -19.49 -21.09
CA THR A 147 -9.31 -19.16 -19.66
C THR A 147 -7.86 -19.24 -19.20
N TYR A 148 -7.37 -18.14 -18.64
CA TYR A 148 -6.04 -18.03 -18.04
C TYR A 148 -6.04 -18.50 -16.58
N ALA A 149 -7.00 -18.04 -15.79
CA ALA A 149 -7.12 -18.42 -14.39
C ALA A 149 -8.57 -18.61 -13.96
N ASN A 150 -8.80 -19.61 -13.10
CA ASN A 150 -10.04 -19.79 -12.37
C ASN A 150 -9.75 -19.55 -10.88
N LEU A 151 -10.49 -18.63 -10.27
CA LEU A 151 -10.43 -18.40 -8.83
C LEU A 151 -11.63 -19.11 -8.20
N MET A 152 -11.34 -20.05 -7.30
CA MET A 152 -12.35 -20.84 -6.61
C MET A 152 -12.62 -20.24 -5.23
N PRO A 153 -13.87 -20.27 -4.75
CA PRO A 153 -14.19 -19.82 -3.40
C PRO A 153 -13.46 -20.69 -2.36
N GLN A 154 -12.92 -20.04 -1.34
CA GLN A 154 -12.20 -20.59 -0.21
C GLN A 154 -12.89 -20.05 1.04
N GLU A 155 -13.50 -20.96 1.80
CA GLU A 155 -14.16 -20.61 3.06
C GLU A 155 -13.19 -20.64 4.22
N LEU A 156 -13.14 -19.55 4.99
CA LEU A 156 -12.41 -19.47 6.24
C LEU A 156 -13.31 -18.80 7.27
N ASN A 157 -13.60 -19.47 8.38
CA ASN A 157 -14.40 -18.92 9.49
C ASN A 157 -15.76 -18.29 9.07
N GLY A 158 -16.41 -18.85 8.04
CA GLY A 158 -17.69 -18.35 7.53
C GLY A 158 -17.58 -17.27 6.46
N SER A 159 -16.37 -16.92 6.05
CA SER A 159 -16.10 -15.87 5.06
C SER A 159 -15.52 -16.47 3.78
N VAL A 160 -15.83 -15.84 2.66
CA VAL A 160 -15.42 -16.32 1.34
C VAL A 160 -14.34 -15.43 0.75
N SER A 161 -13.22 -16.04 0.39
CA SER A 161 -12.20 -15.44 -0.48
C SER A 161 -12.10 -16.25 -1.77
N TYR A 162 -11.63 -15.66 -2.85
CA TYR A 162 -11.43 -16.34 -4.13
C TYR A 162 -9.94 -16.35 -4.44
N ALA A 163 -9.41 -17.52 -4.76
CA ALA A 163 -8.00 -17.67 -5.15
C ALA A 163 -7.84 -18.82 -6.13
N THR A 164 -6.69 -18.86 -6.82
CA THR A 164 -6.33 -19.99 -7.67
C THR A 164 -6.05 -21.24 -6.83
N GLU A 165 -6.32 -22.43 -7.38
CA GLU A 165 -6.10 -23.70 -6.67
C GLU A 165 -4.61 -23.90 -6.30
N ALA A 166 -3.71 -23.58 -7.22
CA ALA A 166 -2.26 -23.69 -7.02
C ALA A 166 -1.67 -22.57 -6.15
N ARG A 167 -2.47 -21.59 -5.72
CA ARG A 167 -2.10 -20.34 -5.01
C ARG A 167 -1.18 -19.39 -5.77
N TRP A 168 -0.34 -19.89 -6.67
CA TRP A 168 0.47 -19.09 -7.58
C TRP A 168 0.45 -19.65 -9.00
N ILE A 169 0.60 -18.77 -9.98
CA ILE A 169 0.77 -19.05 -11.40
C ILE A 169 2.20 -18.64 -11.78
N ARG A 170 2.88 -19.45 -12.60
CA ARG A 170 4.24 -19.15 -13.10
C ARG A 170 4.25 -18.43 -14.44
N ASP A 171 3.14 -18.53 -15.17
CA ASP A 171 2.98 -17.87 -16.45
C ASP A 171 2.85 -16.36 -16.24
N PRO A 172 3.38 -15.54 -17.18
CA PRO A 172 3.24 -14.10 -17.11
C PRO A 172 1.77 -13.70 -17.24
N PHE A 173 1.40 -12.59 -16.59
CA PHE A 173 0.04 -12.06 -16.70
C PHE A 173 -0.23 -11.59 -18.14
N PRO A 174 -1.34 -12.02 -18.79
CA PRO A 174 -1.60 -11.65 -20.18
C PRO A 174 -2.04 -10.19 -20.36
N ASP A 175 -1.53 -9.54 -21.41
CA ASP A 175 -1.91 -8.14 -21.76
C ASP A 175 -3.37 -8.00 -22.21
N ASP A 176 -4.00 -9.09 -22.66
CA ASP A 176 -5.38 -9.13 -23.15
C ASP A 176 -6.35 -9.80 -22.15
N ALA A 177 -5.96 -9.86 -20.88
CA ALA A 177 -6.74 -10.47 -19.83
C ALA A 177 -8.06 -9.71 -19.59
N THR A 178 -9.14 -10.46 -19.43
CA THR A 178 -10.46 -9.95 -19.06
C THR A 178 -11.00 -10.68 -17.84
N LEU A 179 -11.64 -9.95 -16.93
CA LEU A 179 -12.26 -10.46 -15.73
C LEU A 179 -13.75 -10.71 -15.92
N SER A 180 -14.23 -11.85 -15.45
CA SER A 180 -15.66 -12.13 -15.32
C SER A 180 -16.02 -12.61 -13.91
N ILE A 181 -17.06 -12.01 -13.32
CA ILE A 181 -17.62 -12.32 -12.00
C ILE A 181 -19.09 -12.71 -12.21
N PRO A 182 -19.53 -13.91 -11.81
CA PRO A 182 -20.92 -14.34 -12.00
C PRO A 182 -21.95 -13.47 -11.27
N GLY A 183 -21.55 -12.84 -10.18
CA GLY A 183 -22.43 -12.05 -9.32
C GLY A 183 -23.20 -12.90 -8.30
N SER A 184 -23.95 -12.22 -7.44
CA SER A 184 -24.83 -12.81 -6.43
C SER A 184 -26.02 -11.88 -6.15
N GLU A 185 -26.81 -12.19 -5.13
CA GLU A 185 -27.87 -11.30 -4.65
C GLU A 185 -27.33 -9.98 -4.04
N HIS A 186 -26.03 -9.94 -3.70
CA HIS A 186 -25.40 -8.78 -3.08
C HIS A 186 -24.44 -8.03 -4.00
N PHE A 187 -23.89 -8.67 -5.03
CA PHE A 187 -22.95 -8.04 -5.96
C PHE A 187 -23.36 -8.32 -7.41
N PRO A 188 -23.42 -7.31 -8.29
CA PRO A 188 -23.83 -7.51 -9.68
C PRO A 188 -22.82 -8.38 -10.45
N ALA A 189 -23.31 -9.05 -11.50
CA ALA A 189 -22.45 -9.75 -12.41
C ALA A 189 -21.54 -8.78 -13.18
N VAL A 190 -20.33 -9.22 -13.49
CA VAL A 190 -19.35 -8.47 -14.27
C VAL A 190 -18.90 -9.36 -15.41
N GLU A 191 -19.01 -8.90 -16.65
CA GLU A 191 -18.64 -9.69 -17.83
C GLU A 191 -17.51 -9.01 -18.61
N ALA A 192 -16.43 -9.76 -18.85
CA ALA A 192 -15.33 -9.40 -19.75
C ALA A 192 -14.75 -7.99 -19.53
N VAL A 193 -14.54 -7.59 -18.27
CA VAL A 193 -13.86 -6.33 -17.94
C VAL A 193 -12.39 -6.44 -18.29
N ALA A 194 -11.87 -5.56 -19.16
CA ALA A 194 -10.45 -5.52 -19.47
C ALA A 194 -9.63 -5.19 -18.22
N LEU A 195 -8.55 -5.95 -18.02
CA LEU A 195 -7.60 -5.77 -16.93
C LEU A 195 -6.37 -4.99 -17.44
N ASN A 196 -6.03 -3.91 -16.74
CA ASN A 196 -4.86 -3.10 -17.12
C ASN A 196 -3.56 -3.84 -16.78
N ALA A 197 -2.74 -4.14 -17.79
CA ALA A 197 -1.43 -4.74 -17.57
C ALA A 197 -0.51 -3.85 -16.73
N VAL A 198 0.24 -4.47 -15.81
CA VAL A 198 1.34 -3.84 -15.09
C VAL A 198 2.66 -4.23 -15.75
N SER A 199 3.46 -3.24 -16.15
CA SER A 199 4.80 -3.51 -16.67
C SER A 199 5.68 -3.99 -15.53
N GLN A 200 6.57 -4.93 -15.84
CA GLN A 200 7.55 -5.43 -14.88
C GLN A 200 8.33 -4.25 -14.25
N MET A 201 8.48 -4.29 -12.94
CA MET A 201 9.16 -3.28 -12.17
C MET A 201 10.63 -3.64 -12.06
N GLU A 202 11.48 -2.88 -12.75
CA GLU A 202 12.93 -3.01 -12.67
C GLU A 202 13.51 -1.73 -12.04
N SER A 203 14.11 -1.87 -10.86
CA SER A 203 14.85 -0.77 -10.25
C SER A 203 16.18 -0.58 -10.99
N VAL A 204 16.41 0.62 -11.51
CA VAL A 204 17.64 0.96 -12.25
C VAL A 204 18.74 1.37 -11.26
N LEU A 205 18.41 2.16 -10.23
CA LEU A 205 19.34 2.56 -9.17
C LEU A 205 18.65 2.71 -7.81
N PRO A 206 19.39 2.50 -6.71
CA PRO A 206 20.64 1.77 -6.64
C PRO A 206 20.38 0.26 -6.77
N SER A 207 21.27 -0.46 -7.47
CA SER A 207 21.11 -1.91 -7.73
C SER A 207 21.17 -2.77 -6.47
N GLU A 208 21.82 -2.28 -5.42
CA GLU A 208 21.97 -3.00 -4.14
C GLU A 208 20.75 -2.86 -3.23
N LYS A 209 19.72 -2.09 -3.64
CA LYS A 209 18.52 -1.80 -2.84
C LYS A 209 18.79 -1.18 -1.46
N VAL A 210 19.91 -0.50 -1.36
CA VAL A 210 20.33 0.26 -0.18
C VAL A 210 20.49 1.71 -0.59
N VAL A 211 19.84 2.61 0.15
CA VAL A 211 20.02 4.06 0.00
C VAL A 211 20.79 4.63 1.19
N ASN A 212 21.54 5.68 0.94
CA ASN A 212 22.23 6.46 1.97
C ASN A 212 22.17 7.95 1.60
N VAL A 213 22.57 8.82 2.53
CA VAL A 213 22.49 10.28 2.36
C VAL A 213 23.34 10.78 1.18
N GLU A 214 24.42 10.09 0.82
CA GLU A 214 25.29 10.46 -0.31
C GLU A 214 24.69 10.05 -1.67
N GLN A 215 23.80 9.05 -1.67
CA GLN A 215 23.10 8.53 -2.83
C GLN A 215 21.60 8.38 -2.53
N PRO A 216 20.88 9.51 -2.41
CA PRO A 216 19.47 9.49 -2.01
C PRO A 216 18.52 9.17 -3.17
N GLN A 217 19.03 8.96 -4.38
CA GLN A 217 18.18 8.79 -5.56
C GLN A 217 17.87 7.33 -5.83
N ILE A 218 16.57 7.03 -6.00
CA ILE A 218 16.05 5.78 -6.54
C ILE A 218 15.53 6.06 -7.95
N SER A 219 15.73 5.14 -8.90
CA SER A 219 15.20 5.28 -10.26
C SER A 219 14.72 3.95 -10.84
N TRP A 220 13.79 4.03 -11.78
CA TRP A 220 13.14 2.91 -12.46
C TRP A 220 12.66 3.34 -13.85
N GLU A 221 12.26 2.40 -14.69
CA GLU A 221 11.64 2.72 -15.99
C GLU A 221 10.18 3.18 -15.79
N PRO A 222 9.78 4.40 -16.16
CA PRO A 222 8.43 4.90 -15.89
C PRO A 222 7.35 4.23 -16.74
N GLN A 223 6.17 3.99 -16.17
CA GLN A 223 4.96 3.63 -16.90
C GLN A 223 3.97 4.80 -16.92
N PRO A 224 3.84 5.55 -18.03
CA PRO A 224 2.99 6.73 -18.08
C PRO A 224 1.51 6.35 -18.04
N SER A 225 0.91 6.44 -16.86
CA SER A 225 -0.52 6.20 -16.65
C SER A 225 -0.98 6.95 -15.40
N PRO A 226 -2.14 7.65 -15.44
CA PRO A 226 -2.69 8.33 -14.26
C PRO A 226 -3.18 7.35 -13.19
N HIS A 227 -3.29 6.07 -13.55
CA HIS A 227 -3.72 4.99 -12.67
C HIS A 227 -2.56 4.18 -12.09
N THR A 228 -1.32 4.57 -12.38
CA THR A 228 -0.13 3.89 -11.90
C THR A 228 0.52 4.68 -10.78
N ARG A 229 0.88 3.97 -9.70
CA ARG A 229 1.64 4.52 -8.58
C ARG A 229 2.85 3.65 -8.29
N ILE A 230 3.82 4.26 -7.63
CA ILE A 230 4.99 3.59 -7.11
C ILE A 230 4.92 3.62 -5.60
N GLN A 231 5.06 2.45 -4.97
CA GLN A 231 5.21 2.37 -3.54
C GLN A 231 6.65 2.00 -3.18
N VAL A 232 7.29 2.87 -2.39
CA VAL A 232 8.63 2.65 -1.85
C VAL A 232 8.52 2.42 -0.35
N ASN A 233 8.97 1.27 0.12
CA ASN A 233 9.03 0.97 1.55
C ASN A 233 10.48 0.95 2.00
N PHE A 234 10.83 1.82 2.94
CA PHE A 234 12.12 1.87 3.59
C PHE A 234 12.08 1.08 4.88
N THR A 235 13.11 0.28 5.11
CA THR A 235 13.32 -0.45 6.36
C THR A 235 14.76 -0.32 6.79
N ALA A 236 14.97 -0.14 8.09
CA ALA A 236 16.29 -0.24 8.68
C ALA A 236 16.23 -1.23 9.85
N SER A 237 17.30 -2.01 10.02
CA SER A 237 17.46 -2.87 11.19
C SER A 237 18.69 -2.45 11.95
N ASP A 238 18.56 -2.27 13.26
CA ASP A 238 19.69 -2.08 14.16
C ASP A 238 20.12 -3.43 14.71
N GLN A 239 21.12 -4.04 14.06
CA GLN A 239 21.68 -5.33 14.48
C GLN A 239 22.35 -5.29 15.86
N LEU A 240 22.74 -4.10 16.35
CA LEU A 240 23.45 -3.97 17.62
C LEU A 240 22.47 -3.88 18.80
N MET A 241 21.26 -3.36 18.57
CA MET A 241 20.32 -3.05 19.65
C MET A 241 19.13 -4.01 19.74
N ASN A 242 19.05 -5.04 18.88
CA ASN A 242 17.92 -5.97 18.84
C ASN A 242 16.56 -5.22 18.82
N ARG A 243 16.57 -4.09 18.10
CA ARG A 243 15.51 -3.07 18.09
C ARG A 243 14.57 -3.23 16.90
N GLU A 244 13.42 -2.58 17.04
CA GLU A 244 12.30 -2.56 16.13
C GLU A 244 12.71 -2.17 14.71
N VAL A 245 12.08 -2.83 13.73
CA VAL A 245 12.17 -2.42 12.32
C VAL A 245 11.24 -1.23 12.16
N GLU A 246 11.80 -0.04 12.17
CA GLU A 246 11.08 1.15 11.71
C GLU A 246 10.82 0.99 10.20
N GLN A 247 9.61 1.36 9.76
CA GLN A 247 9.22 1.32 8.36
C GLN A 247 8.63 2.66 7.94
N ILE A 248 9.10 3.19 6.81
CA ILE A 248 8.49 4.34 6.15
C ILE A 248 7.95 3.86 4.81
N SER A 249 6.72 4.23 4.48
CA SER A 249 6.10 3.92 3.19
C SER A 249 5.79 5.21 2.44
N CYS A 250 6.26 5.31 1.21
CA CYS A 250 5.97 6.42 0.31
C CYS A 250 5.14 5.93 -0.87
N SER A 251 4.10 6.68 -1.23
CA SER A 251 3.29 6.48 -2.44
C SER A 251 3.55 7.66 -3.38
N LEU A 252 3.96 7.34 -4.61
CA LEU A 252 4.50 8.29 -5.57
C LEU A 252 3.81 8.15 -6.92
N LEU A 253 3.85 9.21 -7.72
CA LEU A 253 3.61 9.11 -9.16
C LEU A 253 4.69 8.22 -9.83
N ASP A 254 4.31 7.53 -10.91
CA ASP A 254 5.27 6.77 -11.73
C ASP A 254 5.98 7.67 -12.75
N ASP A 255 6.90 8.52 -12.26
CA ASP A 255 7.70 9.46 -13.07
C ASP A 255 9.13 8.98 -13.37
N GLY A 256 9.51 7.80 -12.83
CA GLY A 256 10.79 7.14 -13.06
C GLY A 256 11.87 7.43 -12.02
N SER A 257 11.63 8.31 -11.04
CA SER A 257 12.65 8.60 -10.02
C SER A 257 12.10 9.12 -8.70
N PHE A 258 12.84 8.88 -7.62
CA PHE A 258 12.52 9.42 -6.30
C PHE A 258 13.78 9.88 -5.59
N GLU A 259 13.80 11.13 -5.13
CA GLU A 259 14.83 11.62 -4.22
C GLU A 259 14.37 11.43 -2.77
N VAL A 260 15.03 10.53 -2.04
CA VAL A 260 14.67 10.18 -0.67
C VAL A 260 14.78 11.41 0.24
N PRO A 261 13.67 11.86 0.85
CA PRO A 261 13.67 13.05 1.69
C PRO A 261 14.55 12.89 2.93
N ILE A 262 15.19 13.98 3.38
CA ILE A 262 16.06 13.97 4.56
C ILE A 262 15.36 13.47 5.84
N VAL A 263 14.04 13.62 5.93
CA VAL A 263 13.26 13.10 7.07
C VAL A 263 13.37 11.58 7.18
N VAL A 264 13.43 10.84 6.06
CA VAL A 264 13.62 9.38 6.06
C VAL A 264 14.96 9.02 6.69
N PHE A 265 16.03 9.70 6.29
CA PHE A 265 17.36 9.49 6.87
C PHE A 265 17.43 9.87 8.36
N ASN A 266 16.71 10.92 8.76
CA ASN A 266 16.64 11.33 10.17
C ASN A 266 15.85 10.35 11.03
N THR A 267 14.79 9.74 10.51
CA THR A 267 14.04 8.67 11.20
C THR A 267 14.98 7.50 11.48
N PHE A 268 15.71 7.05 10.47
CA PHE A 268 16.69 5.96 10.60
C PHE A 268 18.07 6.41 11.13
N ALA A 269 18.14 7.52 11.88
CA ALA A 269 19.41 8.04 12.39
C ALA A 269 20.07 7.03 13.34
N GLY A 270 21.21 6.47 12.89
CA GLY A 270 21.95 5.43 13.62
C GLY A 270 22.05 4.11 12.85
N SER A 271 21.25 3.93 11.81
CA SER A 271 21.39 2.81 10.88
C SER A 271 22.43 3.13 9.80
N PRO A 272 23.45 2.28 9.60
CA PRO A 272 24.47 2.51 8.58
C PRO A 272 23.96 2.31 7.14
N ALA A 273 22.83 1.62 6.98
CA ALA A 273 22.21 1.32 5.70
C ALA A 273 20.67 1.27 5.87
N ILE A 274 19.96 1.87 4.92
CA ILE A 274 18.50 1.80 4.82
C ILE A 274 18.20 0.94 3.60
N ASN A 275 17.56 -0.20 3.82
CA ASN A 275 17.06 -1.02 2.72
C ASN A 275 15.78 -0.39 2.20
N PHE A 276 15.52 -0.56 0.91
CA PHE A 276 14.21 -0.26 0.37
C PHE A 276 13.68 -1.40 -0.49
N SER A 277 12.37 -1.47 -0.58
CA SER A 277 11.67 -2.25 -1.59
C SER A 277 10.79 -1.29 -2.39
N ILE A 278 10.67 -1.58 -3.67
CA ILE A 278 9.88 -0.78 -4.59
C ILE A 278 8.92 -1.69 -5.34
N ARG A 279 7.67 -1.24 -5.47
CA ARG A 279 6.66 -1.92 -6.30
C ARG A 279 5.88 -0.90 -7.11
N ARG A 280 5.43 -1.35 -8.28
CA ARG A 280 4.48 -0.64 -9.11
C ARG A 280 3.08 -1.17 -8.82
N GLU A 281 2.11 -0.26 -8.74
CA GLU A 281 0.70 -0.57 -8.54
C GLU A 281 -0.13 0.10 -9.64
N VAL A 282 -1.01 -0.67 -10.29
CA VAL A 282 -1.97 -0.17 -11.27
C VAL A 282 -3.37 -0.38 -10.71
N PHE A 283 -4.12 0.71 -10.61
CA PHE A 283 -5.46 0.71 -10.01
C PHE A 283 -6.54 0.85 -11.06
N GLN A 284 -7.64 0.14 -10.85
CA GLN A 284 -8.84 0.26 -11.66
C GLN A 284 -10.05 0.16 -10.73
N THR A 285 -10.83 1.23 -10.68
CA THR A 285 -12.09 1.29 -9.95
C THR A 285 -13.23 1.32 -10.94
N LEU A 286 -14.21 0.44 -10.75
CA LEU A 286 -15.41 0.34 -11.58
C LEU A 286 -16.64 0.49 -10.70
N GLU A 287 -17.57 1.33 -11.14
CA GLU A 287 -18.91 1.42 -10.56
C GLU A 287 -19.86 0.61 -11.44
N ILE A 288 -20.49 -0.41 -10.88
CA ILE A 288 -21.30 -1.39 -11.61
C ILE A 288 -22.61 -1.54 -10.84
N ASP A 289 -23.73 -1.07 -11.40
CA ASP A 289 -25.06 -1.14 -10.78
C ASP A 289 -25.11 -0.70 -9.30
N GLY A 290 -24.33 0.34 -8.96
CA GLY A 290 -24.22 0.85 -7.60
C GLY A 290 -23.31 0.04 -6.68
N ALA A 291 -22.63 -1.00 -7.16
CA ALA A 291 -21.49 -1.64 -6.50
C ALA A 291 -20.17 -1.00 -6.93
N ILE A 292 -19.15 -1.10 -6.08
CA ILE A 292 -17.77 -0.71 -6.41
C ILE A 292 -16.91 -1.96 -6.54
N LEU A 293 -16.15 -2.05 -7.62
CA LEU A 293 -15.11 -3.06 -7.82
C LEU A 293 -13.75 -2.37 -7.93
N ASN A 294 -12.86 -2.66 -6.99
CA ASN A 294 -11.46 -2.26 -7.04
C ASN A 294 -10.61 -3.43 -7.52
N ILE A 295 -9.76 -3.15 -8.49
CA ILE A 295 -8.80 -4.08 -9.06
C ILE A 295 -7.43 -3.43 -8.93
N THR A 296 -6.52 -4.12 -8.25
CA THR A 296 -5.14 -3.68 -8.07
C THR A 296 -4.21 -4.71 -8.68
N GLN A 297 -3.37 -4.29 -9.61
CA GLN A 297 -2.25 -5.10 -10.09
C GLN A 297 -0.95 -4.57 -9.52
N GLN A 298 -0.10 -5.46 -9.01
CA GLN A 298 1.16 -5.10 -8.38
C GLN A 298 2.31 -5.85 -9.03
N ASP A 299 3.44 -5.18 -9.21
CA ASP A 299 4.69 -5.81 -9.63
C ASP A 299 5.84 -5.33 -8.74
N TRP A 300 6.58 -6.28 -8.16
CA TRP A 300 7.69 -6.00 -7.25
C TRP A 300 9.02 -6.07 -7.98
N ALA A 301 9.87 -5.05 -7.79
CA ALA A 301 11.26 -5.18 -8.17
C ALA A 301 11.94 -6.20 -7.26
N LEU A 302 12.42 -7.32 -7.83
CA LEU A 302 13.19 -8.36 -7.14
C LEU A 302 14.63 -7.96 -6.87
#